data_AF-A0A2N2NSI9-F1
#
_entry.id   AF-A0A2N2NSI9-F1
#
_cell.length_a   1.000
_cell.length_b   1.000
_cell.length_c   1.000
_cell.angle_alpha   90.00
_cell.angle_beta   90.00
_cell.angle_gamma   90.00
#
_symmetry.space_group_name_H-M   'P 1'
#
loop_
_entity.id
_entity.type
_entity.pdbx_description
1 polymer ?
#
loop_
_entity_poly.entity_id
_entity_poly.type
_entity_poly.pdbx_seq_one_letter_code
_entity_poly.pdbx_strand_id
1 'polypeptide(L)'
;MSALNNPNLNKKFEISQNNKFSFKDLIVWQMSIKFANDIIDITENLNTTKHHFRLIEQMESAATSIPMNIAEGKGRYSKKEFSHFLMIARGSLYETLTLLEIFKFRSWISVNDYNKLEDQANEIAIKLNSLNKSLIS
;
A
#
# COMPACT_ATOMS: atom_id res chain seq x y z
N MET A 1 4.17 44.52 -17.17
CA MET A 1 4.84 43.21 -17.07
C MET A 1 4.51 42.62 -15.70
N SER A 2 3.42 41.88 -15.59
CA SER A 2 3.14 40.96 -14.46
C SER A 2 1.90 40.13 -14.82
N ALA A 3 2.15 38.89 -15.25
CA ALA A 3 1.14 37.93 -15.66
C ALA A 3 0.42 37.36 -14.43
N LEU A 4 -0.41 38.17 -13.77
CA LEU A 4 -1.22 37.78 -12.61
C LEU A 4 -2.72 37.80 -12.88
N ASN A 5 -3.15 37.48 -14.11
CA ASN A 5 -4.56 37.26 -14.43
C ASN A 5 -4.69 36.19 -15.53
N ASN A 6 -4.21 34.97 -15.26
CA ASN A 6 -4.51 33.82 -16.11
C ASN A 6 -5.62 32.98 -15.44
N PRO A 7 -6.88 33.01 -15.94
CA PRO A 7 -7.98 32.23 -15.39
C PRO A 7 -7.79 30.70 -15.50
N ASN A 8 -6.74 30.24 -16.20
CA ASN A 8 -6.47 28.82 -16.44
C ASN A 8 -5.67 28.11 -15.33
N LEU A 9 -5.31 28.78 -14.23
CA LEU A 9 -4.66 28.13 -13.09
C LEU A 9 -5.65 27.42 -12.15
N ASN A 10 -6.95 27.72 -12.24
CA ASN A 10 -8.01 27.07 -11.45
C ASN A 10 -8.66 25.86 -12.16
N LYS A 11 -8.02 25.29 -13.18
CA LYS A 11 -8.53 24.16 -13.97
C LYS A 11 -7.75 22.84 -13.79
N LYS A 12 -7.00 22.68 -12.70
CA LYS A 12 -6.22 21.45 -12.41
C LYS A 12 -6.85 20.45 -11.44
N PHE A 13 -8.12 20.63 -11.06
CA PHE A 13 -8.89 19.63 -10.33
C PHE A 13 -10.26 19.38 -10.98
N GLU A 14 -10.33 19.37 -12.32
CA GLU A 14 -11.42 18.69 -13.00
C GLU A 14 -11.21 17.17 -12.80
N ILE A 15 -12.02 16.61 -11.91
CA ILE A 15 -12.18 15.18 -11.67
C ILE A 15 -12.41 14.51 -13.03
N SER A 16 -11.40 13.80 -13.56
CA SER A 16 -11.62 12.91 -14.69
C SER A 16 -12.42 11.70 -14.21
N GLN A 17 -13.75 11.84 -14.24
CA GLN A 17 -14.73 10.78 -14.05
C GLN A 17 -14.63 9.76 -15.20
N ASN A 18 -13.64 8.87 -15.09
CA ASN A 18 -13.65 7.44 -15.47
C ASN A 18 -12.20 6.95 -15.44
N ASN A 19 -11.77 6.43 -14.29
CA ASN A 19 -10.56 5.62 -14.28
C ASN A 19 -10.83 4.39 -15.16
N LYS A 20 -10.09 4.20 -16.26
CA LYS A 20 -10.15 2.97 -17.07
C LYS A 20 -9.91 1.71 -16.23
N PHE A 21 -9.30 1.89 -15.07
CA PHE A 21 -8.94 0.86 -14.10
C PHE A 21 -9.64 1.08 -12.75
N SER A 22 -10.79 0.43 -12.56
CA SER A 22 -11.66 0.61 -11.38
C SER A 22 -11.03 0.21 -10.04
N PHE A 23 -9.89 -0.48 -10.03
CA PHE A 23 -9.15 -0.76 -8.79
C PHE A 23 -8.52 0.48 -8.18
N LYS A 24 -8.19 1.50 -9.00
CA LYS A 24 -7.59 2.75 -8.53
C LYS A 24 -8.55 3.57 -7.67
N ASP A 25 -9.85 3.30 -7.78
CA ASP A 25 -10.90 3.97 -7.00
C ASP A 25 -11.11 3.31 -5.62
N LEU A 26 -10.50 2.13 -5.39
CA LEU A 26 -10.54 1.47 -4.09
C LEU A 26 -9.64 2.20 -3.09
N ILE A 27 -10.23 2.75 -2.03
CA ILE A 27 -9.49 3.41 -0.94
C ILE A 27 -8.38 2.49 -0.39
N VAL A 28 -8.69 1.20 -0.18
CA VAL A 28 -7.71 0.23 0.31
C VAL A 28 -6.51 0.05 -0.62
N TRP A 29 -6.71 0.17 -1.94
CA TRP A 29 -5.62 0.11 -2.91
C TRP A 29 -4.74 1.36 -2.82
N GLN A 30 -5.34 2.55 -2.72
CA GLN A 30 -4.62 3.82 -2.59
C GLN A 30 -3.75 3.83 -1.32
N MET A 31 -4.31 3.38 -0.20
CA MET A 31 -3.59 3.24 1.07
C MET A 31 -2.45 2.23 0.94
N SER A 32 -2.68 1.09 0.28
CA SER A 32 -1.66 0.06 0.10
C SER A 32 -0.52 0.51 -0.82
N ILE A 33 -0.80 1.32 -1.85
CA ILE A 33 0.25 1.95 -2.68
C ILE A 33 1.10 2.90 -1.84
N LYS A 34 0.46 3.77 -1.04
CA LYS A 34 1.20 4.68 -0.16
C LYS A 34 2.08 3.88 0.82
N PHE A 35 1.50 2.90 1.50
CA PHE A 35 2.22 2.04 2.44
C PHE A 35 3.41 1.34 1.78
N ALA A 36 3.25 0.80 0.56
CA ALA A 36 4.36 0.17 -0.16
C ALA A 36 5.50 1.16 -0.49
N ASN A 37 5.18 2.42 -0.82
CA ASN A 37 6.20 3.45 -1.04
C ASN A 37 6.89 3.85 0.26
N ASP A 38 6.14 4.04 1.35
CA ASP A 38 6.72 4.33 2.67
C ASP A 38 7.69 3.20 3.12
N ILE A 39 7.39 1.94 2.77
CA ILE A 39 8.29 0.80 3.01
C ILE A 39 9.53 0.87 2.13
N ILE A 40 9.41 1.19 0.85
CA ILE A 40 10.58 1.34 -0.05
C ILE A 40 11.47 2.49 0.44
N ASP A 41 10.86 3.63 0.80
CA ASP A 41 11.59 4.78 1.34
C ASP A 41 12.36 4.41 2.61
N ILE A 42 11.76 3.60 3.50
CA ILE A 42 12.46 3.17 4.72
C ILE A 42 13.59 2.19 4.41
N THR A 43 13.41 1.27 3.46
CA THR A 43 14.42 0.26 3.10
C THR A 43 15.61 0.87 2.36
N GLU A 44 15.40 1.85 1.48
CA GLU A 44 16.45 2.58 0.77
C GLU A 44 17.37 3.35 1.72
N ASN A 45 16.83 3.80 2.86
CA ASN A 45 17.57 4.56 3.87
C ASN A 45 18.13 3.70 5.03
N LEU A 46 18.02 2.36 4.94
CA LEU A 46 18.53 1.48 5.99
C LEU A 46 20.06 1.46 6.05
N ASN A 47 20.59 1.84 7.20
CA ASN A 47 22.01 1.71 7.48
C ASN A 47 22.28 0.43 8.30
N THR A 48 22.56 -0.68 7.63
CA THR A 48 22.91 -1.96 8.28
C THR A 48 24.33 -2.40 7.94
N THR A 49 25.01 -3.07 8.87
CA THR A 49 26.42 -3.46 8.72
C THR A 49 26.69 -4.49 7.61
N LYS A 50 25.67 -5.26 7.21
CA LYS A 50 25.77 -6.29 6.15
C LYS A 50 24.83 -6.03 4.96
N HIS A 51 24.17 -4.87 4.94
CA HIS A 51 23.12 -4.48 3.99
C HIS A 51 21.88 -5.38 3.90
N HIS A 52 21.93 -6.66 4.31
CA HIS A 52 20.79 -7.59 4.41
C HIS A 52 19.83 -7.58 3.20
N PHE A 53 20.38 -7.44 1.99
CA PHE A 53 19.64 -7.25 0.74
C PHE A 53 18.45 -8.21 0.56
N ARG A 54 18.64 -9.50 0.84
CA ARG A 54 17.56 -10.50 0.73
C ARG A 54 16.35 -10.20 1.64
N LEU A 55 16.58 -9.70 2.85
CA LEU A 55 15.48 -9.33 3.76
C LEU A 55 14.79 -8.04 3.30
N ILE A 56 15.56 -7.11 2.75
CA ILE A 56 15.03 -5.88 2.14
C ILE A 56 14.16 -6.21 0.94
N GLU A 57 14.66 -7.05 0.02
CA GLU A 57 13.88 -7.52 -1.14
C GLU A 57 12.61 -8.24 -0.73
N GLN A 58 12.66 -9.07 0.33
CA GLN A 58 11.47 -9.73 0.88
C GLN A 58 10.46 -8.72 1.44
N MET A 59 10.93 -7.67 2.11
CA MET A 59 10.10 -6.59 2.64
C MET A 59 9.39 -5.85 1.51
N GLU A 60 10.14 -5.38 0.52
CA GLU A 60 9.61 -4.64 -0.63
C GLU A 60 8.66 -5.50 -1.46
N SER A 61 9.00 -6.78 -1.67
CA SER A 61 8.15 -7.73 -2.39
C SER A 61 6.83 -7.98 -1.67
N ALA A 62 6.87 -8.19 -0.35
CA ALA A 62 5.66 -8.37 0.45
C ALA A 62 4.79 -7.11 0.43
N ALA A 63 5.38 -5.92 0.64
CA ALA A 63 4.64 -4.67 0.69
C ALA A 63 3.99 -4.33 -0.66
N THR A 64 4.73 -4.46 -1.77
CA THR A 64 4.21 -4.22 -3.12
C THR A 64 3.18 -5.27 -3.57
N SER A 65 3.26 -6.49 -3.04
CA SER A 65 2.28 -7.56 -3.31
C SER A 65 0.87 -7.19 -2.84
N ILE A 66 0.72 -6.36 -1.81
CA ILE A 66 -0.59 -5.94 -1.27
C ILE A 66 -1.42 -5.19 -2.34
N PRO A 67 -0.97 -4.03 -2.88
CA PRO A 67 -1.72 -3.35 -3.93
C PRO A 67 -1.80 -4.13 -5.24
N MET A 68 -0.79 -4.95 -5.57
CA MET A 68 -0.82 -5.81 -6.77
C MET A 68 -1.97 -6.82 -6.70
N ASN A 69 -2.12 -7.53 -5.57
CA ASN A 69 -3.20 -8.50 -5.40
C ASN A 69 -4.58 -7.84 -5.33
N ILE A 70 -4.71 -6.64 -4.74
CA ILE A 70 -5.98 -5.90 -4.76
C ILE A 70 -6.38 -5.55 -6.20
N ALA A 71 -5.44 -5.05 -7.00
CA ALA A 71 -5.68 -4.69 -8.39
C ALA A 71 -6.03 -5.92 -9.24
N GLU A 72 -5.26 -7.00 -9.10
CA GLU A 72 -5.48 -8.25 -9.81
C GLU A 72 -6.86 -8.83 -9.47
N GLY A 73 -7.18 -8.91 -8.18
CA GLY A 73 -8.47 -9.41 -7.70
C GLY A 73 -9.65 -8.60 -8.24
N LYS A 74 -9.55 -7.27 -8.26
CA LYS A 74 -10.60 -6.39 -8.78
C LYS A 74 -10.81 -6.56 -10.29
N GLY A 75 -9.79 -7.02 -11.01
CA GLY A 75 -9.86 -7.36 -12.43
C GLY A 75 -10.44 -8.75 -12.72
N ARG A 76 -10.71 -9.59 -11.70
CA ARG A 76 -11.32 -10.92 -11.88
C ARG A 76 -12.83 -10.84 -12.13
N TYR A 77 -13.38 -11.89 -12.74
CA TYR A 77 -14.78 -11.92 -13.16
C TYR A 77 -15.75 -12.14 -12.00
N SER A 78 -15.36 -12.91 -10.98
CA SER A 78 -16.26 -13.26 -9.87
C SER A 78 -15.88 -12.58 -8.55
N LYS A 79 -16.89 -12.31 -7.72
CA LYS A 79 -16.69 -11.86 -6.33
C LYS A 79 -15.87 -12.85 -5.51
N LYS A 80 -16.00 -14.16 -5.79
CA LYS A 80 -15.25 -15.23 -5.12
C LYS A 80 -13.76 -15.14 -5.41
N GLU A 81 -13.38 -14.94 -6.67
CA GLU A 81 -11.97 -14.73 -7.04
C GLU A 81 -11.45 -13.44 -6.44
N PHE A 82 -12.21 -12.34 -6.51
CA PHE A 82 -11.78 -11.09 -5.87
C PHE A 82 -11.54 -11.28 -4.36
N SER A 83 -12.45 -11.96 -3.66
CA SER A 83 -12.29 -12.31 -2.24
C SER A 83 -11.01 -13.10 -1.98
N HIS A 84 -10.69 -14.08 -2.82
CA HIS A 84 -9.45 -14.87 -2.70
C HIS A 84 -8.21 -13.99 -2.81
N PHE A 85 -8.16 -13.09 -3.79
CA PHE A 85 -7.04 -12.14 -3.95
C PHE A 85 -6.92 -11.15 -2.79
N LEU A 86 -8.03 -10.71 -2.20
CA LEU A 86 -8.00 -9.90 -0.98
C LEU A 86 -7.41 -10.66 0.22
N MET A 87 -7.64 -11.97 0.30
CA MET A 87 -6.98 -12.81 1.32
C MET A 87 -5.47 -12.93 1.09
N ILE A 88 -5.02 -13.04 -0.17
CA ILE A 88 -3.58 -13.02 -0.50
C ILE A 88 -2.97 -11.67 -0.12
N ALA A 89 -3.62 -10.55 -0.49
CA ALA A 89 -3.16 -9.21 -0.11
C ALA A 89 -3.01 -9.06 1.42
N ARG A 90 -3.96 -9.61 2.19
CA ARG A 90 -3.88 -9.64 3.66
C ARG A 90 -2.73 -10.53 4.16
N GLY A 91 -2.45 -11.64 3.49
CA GLY A 91 -1.27 -12.47 3.77
C GLY A 91 0.03 -11.68 3.62
N SER A 92 0.20 -10.99 2.48
CA SER A 92 1.39 -10.14 2.23
C SER A 92 1.50 -8.96 3.21
N LEU A 93 0.38 -8.42 3.69
CA LEU A 93 0.38 -7.42 4.76
C LEU A 93 0.96 -7.97 6.07
N TYR A 94 0.62 -9.22 6.43
CA TYR A 94 1.17 -9.87 7.63
C TYR A 94 2.64 -10.27 7.49
N GLU A 95 3.08 -10.65 6.30
CA GLU A 95 4.50 -10.84 6.00
C GLU A 95 5.28 -9.52 6.18
N THR A 96 4.73 -8.42 5.66
CA THR A 96 5.32 -7.08 5.82
C THR A 96 5.44 -6.67 7.29
N LEU A 97 4.35 -6.84 8.07
CA LEU A 97 4.35 -6.57 9.52
C LEU A 97 5.37 -7.43 10.27
N THR A 98 5.50 -8.71 9.90
CA THR A 98 6.49 -9.61 10.52
C THR A 98 7.92 -9.12 10.26
N LEU A 99 8.21 -8.66 9.06
CA LEU A 99 9.52 -8.08 8.74
C LEU A 99 9.74 -6.74 9.45
N LEU A 100 8.69 -5.92 9.62
CA LEU A 100 8.80 -4.65 10.38
C LEU A 100 9.15 -4.91 11.84
N GLU A 101 8.59 -5.94 12.46
CA GLU A 101 8.97 -6.38 13.81
C GLU A 101 10.43 -6.77 13.90
N ILE A 102 10.91 -7.55 12.91
CA ILE A 102 12.33 -7.93 12.84
C ILE A 102 13.19 -6.67 12.73
N PHE A 103 12.83 -5.72 11.86
CA PHE A 103 13.61 -4.51 11.63
C PHE A 103 13.63 -3.62 12.87
N LYS A 104 12.50 -3.49 13.58
CA LYS A 104 12.40 -2.81 14.88
C LYS A 104 13.28 -3.49 15.94
N PHE A 105 13.18 -4.81 16.09
CA PHE A 105 13.95 -5.55 17.09
C PHE A 105 15.47 -5.44 16.85
N ARG A 106 15.86 -5.36 15.58
CA ARG A 106 17.25 -5.12 15.17
C ARG A 106 17.68 -3.65 15.27
N SER A 107 16.77 -2.76 15.68
CA SER A 107 16.97 -1.31 15.73
C SER A 107 17.40 -0.71 14.38
N TRP A 108 16.91 -1.30 13.28
CA TRP A 108 17.17 -0.81 11.92
C TRP A 108 16.22 0.31 11.51
N ILE A 109 15.03 0.34 12.12
CA ILE A 109 14.06 1.42 11.99
C ILE A 109 13.76 2.01 13.36
N SER A 110 13.39 3.28 13.40
CA SER A 110 13.01 3.92 14.66
C SER A 110 11.67 3.38 15.16
N VAL A 111 11.44 3.43 16.47
CA VAL A 111 10.14 3.05 17.06
C VAL A 111 9.02 3.92 16.51
N ASN A 112 9.30 5.20 16.23
CA ASN A 112 8.33 6.13 15.67
C ASN A 112 7.94 5.74 14.23
N ASP A 113 8.89 5.37 13.39
CA ASP A 113 8.59 4.97 12.01
C ASP A 113 7.89 3.61 11.98
N TYR A 114 8.31 2.67 12.83
CA TYR A 114 7.58 1.42 13.03
C TYR A 114 6.13 1.68 13.43
N ASN A 115 5.86 2.53 14.43
CA ASN A 115 4.48 2.78 14.89
C ASN A 115 3.62 3.38 13.77
N LYS A 116 4.18 4.33 12.99
CA LYS A 116 3.48 4.90 11.83
C LYS A 116 3.13 3.85 10.77
N LEU A 117 4.06 2.96 10.47
CA LEU A 117 3.86 1.88 9.48
C LEU A 117 2.87 0.83 10.01
N GLU A 118 2.91 0.52 11.30
CA GLU A 118 1.96 -0.37 11.96
C GLU A 118 0.54 0.21 11.94
N ASP A 119 0.39 1.49 12.23
CA ASP A 119 -0.91 2.18 12.15
C ASP A 119 -1.49 2.13 10.72
N GLN A 120 -0.67 2.41 9.71
CA GLN A 120 -1.09 2.29 8.30
C GLN A 120 -1.51 0.85 7.96
N ALA A 121 -0.72 -0.14 8.38
CA ALA A 121 -1.03 -1.54 8.16
C ALA A 121 -2.34 -1.96 8.83
N ASN A 122 -2.61 -1.49 10.05
CA ASN A 122 -3.86 -1.74 10.77
C ASN A 122 -5.06 -1.16 10.02
N GLU A 123 -4.96 0.06 9.51
CA GLU A 123 -6.03 0.66 8.71
C GLU A 123 -6.27 -0.12 7.40
N ILE A 124 -5.21 -0.55 6.72
CA ILE A 124 -5.31 -1.38 5.51
C ILE A 124 -6.00 -2.71 5.85
N ALA A 125 -5.63 -3.37 6.94
CA ALA A 125 -6.26 -4.63 7.37
C ALA A 125 -7.77 -4.46 7.61
N ILE A 126 -8.18 -3.35 8.25
CA ILE A 126 -9.59 -3.02 8.46
C ILE A 126 -10.31 -2.83 7.12
N LYS A 127 -9.72 -2.08 6.18
CA LYS A 127 -10.33 -1.82 4.87
C LYS A 127 -10.39 -3.08 3.99
N LEU A 128 -9.37 -3.93 4.01
CA LEU A 128 -9.37 -5.24 3.34
C LEU A 128 -10.51 -6.11 3.86
N ASN A 129 -10.66 -6.21 5.19
CA ASN A 129 -11.72 -7.00 5.82
C ASN A 129 -13.11 -6.43 5.49
N SER A 130 -13.29 -5.11 5.55
CA SER A 130 -14.56 -4.46 5.19
C SER A 130 -14.93 -4.71 3.74
N LEU A 131 -13.98 -4.55 2.82
CA LEU A 131 -14.20 -4.81 1.40
C LEU A 131 -14.54 -6.28 1.16
N ASN A 132 -13.79 -7.21 1.76
CA ASN A 132 -14.03 -8.64 1.61
C ASN A 132 -15.42 -9.06 2.11
N LYS A 133 -15.87 -8.50 3.25
CA LYS A 133 -17.23 -8.74 3.77
C LYS A 133 -18.31 -8.26 2.79
N SER A 134 -18.11 -7.10 2.16
CA SER A 134 -19.06 -6.55 1.18
C SER A 134 -19.20 -7.38 -0.11
N LEU A 135 -18.24 -8.28 -0.39
CA LEU A 135 -18.31 -9.20 -1.52
C LEU A 135 -19.13 -10.47 -1.21
N ILE A 136 -19.25 -10.83 0.07
CA ILE A 136 -19.90 -12.07 0.52
C ILE A 136 -21.34 -11.80 0.99
N SER A 137 -21.64 -10.57 1.42
CA SER A 137 -23.01 -10.07 1.65
C SER A 137 -23.78 -9.87 0.35
#